data_AF-W8F5X8-F1
#
_entry.id   AF-W8F5X8-F1
#
_cell.length_a   1.000
_cell.length_b   1.000
_cell.length_c   1.000
_cell.angle_alpha   90.00
_cell.angle_beta   90.00
_cell.angle_gamma   90.00
#
_symmetry.space_group_name_H-M   'P 1'
#
loop_
_entity.id
_entity.type
_entity.pdbx_description
1 polymer ?
#
loop_
_entity_poly.entity_id
_entity_poly.type
_entity_poly.pdbx_seq_one_letter_code
_entity_poly.pdbx_strand_id
1 'polypeptide(L)'
;MVRRGFRSGTPWLFWLLLVATALPHALHSEPLREMLTPTQARAYAEVLKMRRPQLTGTEAGTLLVQDCLGITELLVSQDATRYAATVAAQDARLKLLAQQPAGPLQAYAAAEIRLHQAAAQVVFGHEVQGAWSLRQSYLAMQQVVRRYPQYMPARKTLGMLQFFIGSLPESYRWFLKLLGLPGSVEAGLHNLRRAATEPNDFQLESRLILALLEETYYKKPEAALALMETLRRQQPDNLLISYLLISQLKKQHRTEAALAAYRARPTGPGYLPLPYLHHMAADLLLYQGQYVASQRANEQFLQEYQGPHYRKDAYFKLYLAAWLNADAPAAAQYRRRIGSGGSTVLEEDTYAQRFFDDKQPLNARLTRARLQIDGGYYREALATLDGFRTTAATPLRDRLEEPYRRARALHLLGRPDSARPFYARTIALGGTAPYYFAPQSALQLGYLAQAAGQPALARQYFRQALSYPRHEYKNSTDTKAKLALKELE
;
A
#
# COMPACT_ATOMS: atom_id res chain seq x y z
N MET A 1 5.54 9.86 61.40
CA MET A 1 6.66 10.73 60.97
C MET A 1 6.27 11.34 59.63
N VAL A 2 5.55 12.48 59.58
CA VAL A 2 6.06 13.89 59.62
C VAL A 2 6.88 14.16 58.34
N ARG A 3 6.53 15.02 57.35
CA ARG A 3 5.64 16.20 57.12
C ARG A 3 5.24 16.21 55.62
N ARG A 4 4.01 16.51 55.15
CA ARG A 4 3.18 17.75 55.12
C ARG A 4 3.69 18.93 54.27
N GLY A 5 2.83 19.39 53.35
CA GLY A 5 2.75 20.74 52.76
C GLY A 5 2.88 20.73 51.22
N PHE A 6 1.99 21.27 50.38
CA PHE A 6 0.97 22.29 50.55
C PHE A 6 -0.15 22.13 49.48
N ARG A 7 -1.29 22.76 49.75
CA ARG A 7 -2.58 22.71 49.04
C ARG A 7 -2.77 23.88 48.05
N SER A 8 -3.75 23.68 47.16
CA SER A 8 -4.79 24.63 46.68
C SER A 8 -4.45 25.81 45.77
N GLY A 9 -5.30 26.02 44.76
CA GLY A 9 -5.61 27.36 44.21
C GLY A 9 -6.02 27.38 42.74
N THR A 10 -7.33 27.26 42.47
CA THR A 10 -8.00 27.72 41.23
C THR A 10 -8.22 29.26 41.28
N PRO A 11 -8.99 29.89 40.37
CA PRO A 11 -8.70 30.48 39.04
C PRO A 11 -8.88 32.04 39.00
N TRP A 12 -9.10 32.66 37.81
CA TRP A 12 -9.49 34.09 37.51
C TRP A 12 -8.29 35.04 37.23
N LEU A 13 -8.25 36.05 36.34
CA LEU A 13 -9.10 36.86 35.42
C LEU A 13 -8.09 37.59 34.46
N PHE A 14 -8.30 37.80 33.16
CA PHE A 14 -9.14 38.81 32.47
C PHE A 14 -8.58 40.26 32.42
N TRP A 15 -8.74 40.85 31.21
CA TRP A 15 -8.55 42.25 30.75
C TRP A 15 -7.16 42.69 30.25
N LEU A 16 -7.02 43.61 29.29
CA LEU A 16 -7.67 43.94 28.00
C LEU A 16 -6.90 45.19 27.50
N LEU A 17 -6.56 45.20 26.20
CA LEU A 17 -6.36 46.35 25.30
C LEU A 17 -5.70 47.66 25.80
N LEU A 18 -4.65 48.09 25.07
CA LEU A 18 -4.66 49.44 24.49
C LEU A 18 -3.94 49.44 23.13
N VAL A 19 -4.68 49.94 22.14
CA VAL A 19 -4.30 50.16 20.75
C VAL A 19 -3.44 51.42 20.69
N ALA A 20 -2.28 51.34 20.05
CA ALA A 20 -1.64 52.48 19.41
C ALA A 20 -1.19 52.05 18.01
N THR A 21 -1.88 52.62 17.04
CA THR A 21 -1.66 52.51 15.61
C THR A 21 -0.31 53.09 15.22
N ALA A 22 0.55 52.25 14.63
CA ALA A 22 1.57 52.68 13.68
C ALA A 22 1.64 51.62 12.56
N LEU A 23 1.69 52.14 11.34
CA LEU A 23 1.51 51.50 10.04
C LEU A 23 2.31 50.20 9.81
N PRO A 24 1.84 49.37 8.85
CA PRO A 24 2.31 48.02 8.64
C PRO A 24 3.73 48.07 8.08
N HIS A 25 4.71 47.62 8.88
CA HIS A 25 5.75 46.82 8.25
C HIS A 25 5.12 45.45 8.01
N ALA A 26 4.27 45.40 6.98
CA ALA A 26 4.28 44.27 6.10
C ALA A 26 5.76 44.09 5.75
N LEU A 27 6.43 43.14 6.41
CA LEU A 27 7.42 42.37 5.70
C LEU A 27 6.64 41.87 4.49
N HIS A 28 6.77 42.57 3.38
CA HIS A 28 6.60 41.98 2.07
C HIS A 28 7.56 40.79 2.11
N SER A 29 7.05 39.64 2.59
CA SER A 29 7.50 38.39 2.06
C SER A 29 7.21 38.56 0.58
N GLU A 30 8.25 38.83 -0.21
CA GLU A 30 8.14 38.67 -1.65
C GLU A 30 7.34 37.39 -1.87
N PRO A 31 6.32 37.39 -2.76
CA PRO A 31 5.64 36.15 -3.08
C PRO A 31 6.74 35.19 -3.49
N LEU A 32 6.99 34.14 -2.68
CA LEU A 32 8.03 33.16 -2.95
C LEU A 32 7.93 32.85 -4.43
N ARG A 33 8.91 33.27 -5.25
CA ARG A 33 8.92 33.15 -6.74
C ARG A 33 9.05 31.69 -7.21
N GLU A 34 8.55 30.79 -6.37
CA GLU A 34 8.92 29.43 -6.04
C GLU A 34 8.15 28.24 -6.59
N MET A 35 7.07 28.51 -7.31
CA MET A 35 6.04 27.54 -7.66
C MET A 35 6.21 27.07 -9.10
N LEU A 36 5.54 25.98 -9.46
CA LEU A 36 5.47 25.60 -10.88
C LEU A 36 4.79 26.72 -11.66
N THR A 37 5.25 26.98 -12.88
CA THR A 37 4.50 27.85 -13.79
C THR A 37 3.14 27.22 -14.10
N PRO A 38 2.11 28.00 -14.52
CA PRO A 38 0.81 27.43 -14.87
C PRO A 38 0.88 26.33 -15.94
N THR A 39 1.88 26.35 -16.81
CA THR A 39 2.11 25.29 -17.81
C THR A 39 2.70 24.04 -17.17
N GLN A 40 3.70 24.18 -16.29
CA GLN A 40 4.28 23.06 -15.54
C GLN A 40 3.27 22.42 -14.58
N ALA A 41 2.47 23.21 -13.87
CA ALA A 41 1.43 22.72 -12.98
C ALA A 41 0.35 21.92 -13.74
N ARG A 42 -0.07 22.39 -14.91
CA ARG A 42 -0.98 21.65 -15.80
C ARG A 42 -0.35 20.35 -16.30
N ALA A 43 0.92 20.38 -16.70
CA ALA A 43 1.64 19.18 -17.14
C ALA A 43 1.75 18.15 -16.01
N TYR A 44 2.09 18.59 -14.79
CA TYR A 44 2.13 17.72 -13.60
C TYR A 44 0.75 17.11 -13.28
N ALA A 45 -0.32 17.90 -13.38
CA ALA A 45 -1.68 17.40 -13.21
C ALA A 45 -2.04 16.31 -14.23
N GLU A 46 -1.59 16.42 -15.49
CA GLU A 46 -1.77 15.37 -16.49
C GLU A 46 -0.96 14.10 -16.15
N VAL A 47 0.25 14.23 -15.58
CA VAL A 47 0.99 13.06 -15.05
C VAL A 47 0.18 12.37 -13.95
N LEU A 48 -0.40 13.12 -13.01
CA LEU A 48 -1.26 12.57 -11.96
C LEU A 48 -2.56 11.95 -12.50
N LYS A 49 -3.00 12.31 -13.71
CA LYS A 49 -4.11 11.62 -14.40
C LYS A 49 -3.68 10.37 -15.15
N MET A 50 -2.40 10.00 -15.07
CA MET A 50 -1.76 8.97 -15.89
C MET A 50 -1.80 9.30 -17.38
N ARG A 51 -1.43 10.52 -17.77
CA ARG A 51 -1.32 10.94 -19.17
C ARG A 51 0.07 11.51 -19.45
N ARG A 52 0.46 11.54 -20.73
CA ARG A 52 1.72 12.14 -21.17
C ARG A 52 1.52 13.63 -21.48
N PRO A 53 1.99 14.57 -20.64
CA PRO A 53 1.99 15.97 -21.02
C PRO A 53 3.05 16.25 -22.10
N GLN A 54 2.80 17.27 -22.92
CA GLN A 54 3.83 17.87 -23.75
C GLN A 54 4.50 18.98 -22.96
N LEU A 55 5.73 18.73 -22.49
CA LEU A 55 6.51 19.71 -21.72
C LEU A 55 8.00 19.61 -22.08
N THR A 56 8.55 20.68 -22.63
CA THR A 56 9.96 20.82 -23.02
C THR A 56 10.64 21.95 -22.25
N GLY A 57 11.97 21.97 -22.25
CA GLY A 57 12.78 22.95 -21.51
C GLY A 57 13.64 22.30 -20.42
N THR A 58 14.46 23.12 -19.77
CA THR A 58 15.47 22.68 -18.79
C THR A 58 15.28 23.26 -17.40
N GLU A 59 14.12 23.89 -17.18
CA GLU A 59 13.88 24.70 -16.00
C GLU A 59 13.50 23.77 -14.85
N ALA A 60 13.79 24.16 -13.61
CA ALA A 60 13.68 23.24 -12.48
C ALA A 60 12.33 22.51 -12.38
N GLY A 61 11.22 23.24 -12.54
CA GLY A 61 9.88 22.65 -12.57
C GLY A 61 9.64 21.73 -13.79
N THR A 62 10.20 22.05 -14.96
CA THR A 62 10.10 21.22 -16.15
C THR A 62 10.86 19.90 -15.98
N LEU A 63 12.10 19.96 -15.48
CA LEU A 63 12.91 18.78 -15.22
C LEU A 63 12.24 17.86 -14.20
N LEU A 64 11.65 18.43 -13.14
CA LEU A 64 10.90 17.68 -12.15
C LEU A 64 9.69 16.97 -12.77
N VAL A 65 8.86 17.66 -13.56
CA VAL A 65 7.66 17.06 -14.16
C VAL A 65 8.01 15.97 -15.17
N GLN A 66 9.06 16.17 -15.98
CA GLN A 66 9.57 15.14 -16.88
C GLN A 66 10.07 13.91 -16.10
N ASP A 67 10.69 14.12 -14.94
CA ASP A 67 11.11 13.03 -14.08
C ASP A 67 9.93 12.28 -13.45
N CYS A 68 8.93 13.00 -12.94
CA CYS A 68 7.67 12.44 -12.43
C CYS A 68 7.00 11.53 -13.47
N LEU A 69 6.97 11.95 -14.74
CA LEU A 69 6.46 11.10 -15.83
C LEU A 69 7.34 9.85 -16.00
N GLY A 70 8.66 10.02 -16.11
CA GLY A 70 9.60 8.92 -16.33
C GLY A 70 9.56 7.85 -15.24
N ILE A 71 9.56 8.27 -13.96
CA ILE A 71 9.45 7.35 -12.84
C ILE A 71 8.08 6.68 -12.79
N THR A 72 6.99 7.43 -13.05
CA THR A 72 5.63 6.86 -13.08
C THR A 72 5.55 5.75 -14.11
N GLU A 73 5.99 6.00 -15.33
CA GLU A 73 5.97 5.00 -16.39
C GLU A 73 6.85 3.79 -16.06
N LEU A 74 8.02 4.00 -15.46
CA LEU A 74 8.92 2.91 -15.05
C LEU A 74 8.27 2.05 -13.96
N LEU A 75 7.65 2.65 -12.96
CA LEU A 75 7.04 1.94 -11.84
C LEU A 75 5.75 1.19 -12.22
N VAL A 76 4.95 1.72 -13.14
CA VAL A 76 3.72 1.04 -13.57
C VAL A 76 3.98 -0.07 -14.59
N SER A 77 4.97 0.09 -15.48
CA SER A 77 5.34 -0.97 -16.42
C SER A 77 6.24 -2.03 -15.79
N GLN A 78 7.09 -1.61 -14.84
CA GLN A 78 8.19 -2.38 -14.27
C GLN A 78 9.09 -3.04 -15.33
N ASP A 79 9.19 -2.39 -16.48
CA ASP A 79 9.98 -2.85 -17.61
C ASP A 79 11.47 -2.61 -17.32
N ALA A 80 12.20 -3.70 -17.05
CA ALA A 80 13.62 -3.66 -16.75
C ALA A 80 14.47 -3.08 -17.88
N THR A 81 14.01 -3.14 -19.13
CA THR A 81 14.74 -2.58 -20.28
C THR A 81 14.82 -1.04 -20.23
N ARG A 82 13.90 -0.41 -19.49
CA ARG A 82 13.84 1.05 -19.35
C ARG A 82 14.63 1.58 -18.16
N TYR A 83 15.01 0.72 -17.21
CA TYR A 83 15.64 1.12 -15.96
C TYR A 83 16.91 1.96 -16.18
N ALA A 84 17.87 1.46 -16.97
CA ALA A 84 19.15 2.14 -17.19
C ALA A 84 18.97 3.52 -17.83
N ALA A 85 18.07 3.62 -18.82
CA ALA A 85 17.77 4.88 -19.49
C ALA A 85 17.09 5.90 -18.55
N THR A 86 16.16 5.44 -17.70
CA THR A 86 15.50 6.32 -16.71
C THR A 86 16.50 6.85 -15.69
N VAL A 87 17.39 6.01 -15.15
CA VAL A 87 18.42 6.44 -14.19
C VAL A 87 19.42 7.40 -14.84
N ALA A 88 19.86 7.13 -16.06
CA ALA A 88 20.74 8.05 -16.79
C ALA A 88 20.07 9.41 -17.06
N ALA A 89 18.77 9.42 -17.38
CA ALA A 89 18.00 10.64 -17.54
C ALA A 89 17.89 11.42 -16.21
N GLN A 90 17.70 10.73 -15.08
CA GLN A 90 17.71 11.33 -13.74
C GLN A 90 19.05 12.01 -13.45
N ASP A 91 20.17 11.33 -13.71
CA ASP A 91 21.51 11.89 -13.51
C ASP A 91 21.75 13.13 -14.39
N ALA A 92 21.29 13.10 -15.64
CA ALA A 92 21.37 14.26 -16.54
C ALA A 92 20.55 15.45 -16.02
N ARG A 93 19.32 15.21 -15.54
CA ARG A 93 18.47 16.25 -14.93
C ARG A 93 19.11 16.85 -13.68
N LEU A 94 19.71 16.03 -12.82
CA LEU A 94 20.40 16.50 -11.61
C LEU A 94 21.60 17.40 -11.96
N LYS A 95 22.34 17.09 -13.03
CA LYS A 95 23.43 17.96 -13.54
C LYS A 95 22.90 19.30 -14.05
N LEU A 96 21.78 19.30 -14.79
CA LEU A 96 21.14 20.53 -15.27
C LEU A 96 20.59 21.37 -14.12
N LEU A 97 19.95 20.75 -13.13
CA LEU A 97 19.45 21.43 -11.93
C LEU A 97 20.56 22.13 -11.15
N ALA A 98 21.76 21.56 -11.10
CA ALA A 98 22.91 22.19 -10.44
C ALA A 98 23.36 23.52 -11.10
N GLN A 99 22.95 23.76 -12.35
CA GLN A 99 23.24 24.99 -13.10
C GLN A 99 22.11 26.03 -13.01
N GLN A 100 20.96 25.67 -12.44
CA GLN A 100 19.81 26.55 -12.28
C GLN A 100 20.01 27.50 -11.08
N PRO A 101 19.35 28.69 -11.08
CA PRO A 101 19.38 29.58 -9.93
C PRO A 101 18.95 28.88 -8.63
N ALA A 102 19.68 29.15 -7.55
CA ALA A 102 19.40 28.57 -6.25
C ALA A 102 18.05 29.07 -5.69
N GLY A 103 17.22 28.14 -5.19
CA GLY A 103 15.91 28.42 -4.65
C GLY A 103 15.17 27.15 -4.15
N PRO A 104 14.09 27.25 -3.34
CA PRO A 104 13.29 26.10 -2.93
C PRO A 104 12.86 25.17 -4.07
N LEU A 105 12.43 25.63 -5.25
CA LEU A 105 11.98 24.72 -6.32
C LEU A 105 13.14 23.91 -6.89
N GLN A 106 14.28 24.57 -7.14
CA GLN A 106 15.48 23.92 -7.63
C GLN A 106 15.99 22.87 -6.63
N ALA A 107 16.07 23.23 -5.34
CA ALA A 107 16.57 22.35 -4.30
C ALA A 107 15.62 21.18 -4.03
N TYR A 108 14.31 21.44 -4.03
CA TYR A 108 13.27 20.42 -3.92
C TYR A 108 13.31 19.45 -5.11
N ALA A 109 13.36 19.96 -6.34
CA ALA A 109 13.42 19.13 -7.54
C ALA A 109 14.64 18.19 -7.50
N ALA A 110 15.81 18.69 -7.09
CA ALA A 110 17.00 17.84 -6.97
C ALA A 110 16.83 16.74 -5.90
N ALA A 111 16.24 17.07 -4.75
CA ALA A 111 15.96 16.09 -3.70
C ALA A 111 14.89 15.06 -4.09
N GLU A 112 13.83 15.50 -4.79
CA GLU A 112 12.72 14.66 -5.25
C GLU A 112 13.16 13.70 -6.36
N ILE A 113 13.89 14.17 -7.37
CA ILE A 113 14.45 13.32 -8.44
C ILE A 113 15.36 12.24 -7.84
N ARG A 114 16.12 12.58 -6.80
CA ARG A 114 16.96 11.59 -6.11
C ARG A 114 16.15 10.58 -5.30
N LEU A 115 14.97 10.97 -4.80
CA LEU A 115 14.02 10.02 -4.20
C LEU A 115 13.46 9.07 -5.26
N HIS A 116 13.08 9.59 -6.43
CA HIS A 116 12.63 8.77 -7.54
C HIS A 116 13.71 7.80 -8.02
N GLN A 117 14.98 8.23 -8.07
CA GLN A 117 16.12 7.38 -8.35
C GLN A 117 16.27 6.27 -7.30
N ALA A 118 16.10 6.60 -6.01
CA ALA A 118 16.11 5.62 -4.93
C ALA A 118 14.99 4.58 -5.09
N ALA A 119 13.77 5.03 -5.41
CA ALA A 119 12.63 4.16 -5.64
C ALA A 119 12.87 3.21 -6.82
N ALA A 120 13.37 3.73 -7.95
CA ALA A 120 13.75 2.90 -9.10
C ALA A 120 14.83 1.87 -8.70
N GLN A 121 15.90 2.29 -8.04
CA GLN A 121 16.98 1.40 -7.61
C GLN A 121 16.47 0.27 -6.72
N VAL A 122 15.60 0.55 -5.74
CA VAL A 122 15.02 -0.48 -4.87
C VAL A 122 14.13 -1.44 -5.66
N VAL A 123 13.22 -0.93 -6.50
CA VAL A 123 12.28 -1.76 -7.27
C VAL A 123 13.01 -2.71 -8.23
N PHE A 124 14.14 -2.29 -8.79
CA PHE A 124 14.95 -3.09 -9.72
C PHE A 124 16.13 -3.81 -9.05
N GLY A 125 16.14 -3.94 -7.71
CA GLY A 125 17.09 -4.80 -6.98
C GLY A 125 18.47 -4.21 -6.70
N HIS A 126 18.65 -2.90 -6.94
CA HIS A 126 19.87 -2.15 -6.62
C HIS A 126 19.81 -1.56 -5.20
N GLU A 127 19.54 -2.40 -4.20
CA GLU A 127 19.17 -1.97 -2.84
C GLU A 127 20.20 -1.07 -2.15
N VAL A 128 21.49 -1.35 -2.29
CA VAL A 128 22.57 -0.53 -1.69
C VAL A 128 22.60 0.88 -2.29
N GLN A 129 22.49 0.97 -3.61
CA GLN A 129 22.43 2.25 -4.31
C GLN A 129 21.14 2.99 -3.95
N GLY A 130 20.02 2.28 -3.89
CA GLY A 130 18.73 2.81 -3.48
C GLY A 130 18.75 3.39 -2.07
N ALA A 131 19.35 2.67 -1.11
CA ALA A 131 19.51 3.14 0.27
C ALA A 131 20.37 4.41 0.35
N TRP A 132 21.44 4.48 -0.45
CA TRP A 132 22.30 5.67 -0.53
C TRP A 132 21.55 6.87 -1.12
N SER A 133 20.86 6.70 -2.24
CA SER A 133 20.05 7.75 -2.89
C SER A 133 18.93 8.22 -1.97
N LEU A 134 18.26 7.31 -1.26
CA LEU A 134 17.23 7.61 -0.27
C LEU A 134 17.80 8.50 0.85
N ARG A 135 18.98 8.14 1.36
CA ARG A 135 19.65 8.93 2.40
C ARG A 135 19.96 10.33 1.92
N GLN A 136 20.50 10.47 0.71
CA GLN A 136 20.84 11.77 0.14
C GLN A 136 19.61 12.64 -0.09
N SER A 137 18.53 12.05 -0.64
CA SER A 137 17.25 12.74 -0.80
C SER A 137 16.69 13.20 0.55
N TYR A 138 16.68 12.33 1.57
CA TYR A 138 16.17 12.66 2.89
C TYR A 138 16.93 13.84 3.53
N LEU A 139 18.27 13.80 3.52
CA LEU A 139 19.09 14.88 4.09
C LEU A 139 18.92 16.19 3.31
N ALA A 140 18.85 16.12 1.98
CA ALA A 140 18.57 17.29 1.15
C ALA A 140 17.19 17.88 1.47
N MET A 141 16.16 17.02 1.58
CA MET A 141 14.79 17.46 1.88
C MET A 141 14.68 18.11 3.26
N GLN A 142 15.40 17.60 4.26
CA GLN A 142 15.54 18.26 5.56
C GLN A 142 16.14 19.66 5.44
N GLN A 143 17.17 19.84 4.61
CA GLN A 143 17.78 21.16 4.37
C GLN A 143 16.80 22.10 3.67
N VAL A 144 16.03 21.64 2.68
CA VAL A 144 15.00 22.45 2.01
C VAL A 144 13.96 22.94 3.02
N VAL A 145 13.40 22.04 3.85
CA VAL A 145 12.39 22.43 4.86
C VAL A 145 12.97 23.35 5.94
N ARG A 146 14.25 23.18 6.32
CA ARG A 146 14.91 24.10 7.27
C ARG A 146 15.11 25.49 6.67
N ARG A 147 15.53 25.58 5.41
CA ARG A 147 15.81 26.84 4.72
C ARG A 147 14.53 27.56 4.28
N TYR A 148 13.52 26.80 3.86
CA TYR A 148 12.26 27.27 3.32
C TYR A 148 11.08 26.63 4.07
N PRO A 149 10.83 27.00 5.34
CA PRO A 149 9.87 26.33 6.21
C PRO A 149 8.41 26.44 5.75
N GLN A 150 8.09 27.35 4.84
CA GLN A 150 6.75 27.51 4.26
C GLN A 150 6.60 26.80 2.90
N TYR A 151 7.64 26.13 2.41
CA TYR A 151 7.58 25.41 1.14
C TYR A 151 6.90 24.04 1.29
N MET A 152 5.57 24.01 1.05
CA MET A 152 4.74 22.81 1.21
C MET A 152 5.18 21.58 0.42
N PRO A 153 5.69 21.69 -0.84
CA PRO A 153 6.13 20.52 -1.59
C PRO A 153 7.24 19.72 -0.87
N ALA A 154 8.21 20.41 -0.27
CA ALA A 154 9.25 19.74 0.51
C ALA A 154 8.70 19.13 1.81
N ARG A 155 7.68 19.74 2.43
CA ARG A 155 6.99 19.14 3.59
C ARG A 155 6.22 17.88 3.22
N LYS A 156 5.60 17.81 2.03
CA LYS A 156 4.98 16.57 1.52
C LYS A 156 5.98 15.42 1.58
N THR A 157 7.11 15.57 0.87
CA THR A 157 8.10 14.49 0.75
C THR A 157 8.80 14.19 2.07
N LEU A 158 9.24 15.22 2.81
CA LEU A 158 9.87 15.00 4.11
C LEU A 158 8.91 14.31 5.08
N GLY A 159 7.64 14.72 5.09
CA GLY A 159 6.62 14.15 5.94
C GLY A 159 6.37 12.66 5.63
N MET A 160 6.27 12.32 4.35
CA MET A 160 6.19 10.94 3.88
C MET A 160 7.39 10.11 4.35
N LEU A 161 8.62 10.60 4.15
CA LEU A 161 9.83 9.90 4.55
C LEU A 161 9.92 9.73 6.07
N GLN A 162 9.65 10.78 6.85
CA GLN A 162 9.66 10.74 8.32
C GLN A 162 8.65 9.74 8.87
N PHE A 163 7.47 9.67 8.27
CA PHE A 163 6.45 8.71 8.64
C PHE A 163 6.92 7.28 8.37
N PHE A 164 7.36 6.97 7.14
CA PHE A 164 7.77 5.60 6.80
C PHE A 164 8.98 5.14 7.63
N ILE A 165 10.00 5.98 7.76
CA ILE A 165 11.18 5.70 8.59
C ILE A 165 10.77 5.54 10.06
N GLY A 166 9.86 6.38 10.57
CA GLY A 166 9.37 6.32 11.94
C GLY A 166 8.48 5.11 12.23
N SER A 167 7.82 4.56 11.20
CA SER A 167 6.95 3.39 11.29
C SER A 167 7.71 2.05 11.35
N LEU A 168 9.02 2.06 11.07
CA LEU A 168 9.85 0.87 11.14
C LEU A 168 9.99 0.37 12.60
N PRO A 169 10.05 -0.97 12.82
CA PRO A 169 10.24 -1.53 14.14
C PRO A 169 11.51 -1.03 14.83
N GLU A 170 11.52 -1.04 16.17
CA GLU A 170 12.65 -0.51 16.97
C GLU A 170 13.98 -1.21 16.71
N SER A 171 13.93 -2.48 16.33
CA SER A 171 15.11 -3.27 15.94
C SER A 171 15.91 -2.65 14.79
N TYR A 172 15.31 -1.76 14.00
CA TYR A 172 15.97 -1.08 12.87
C TYR A 172 16.41 0.36 13.21
N ARG A 173 16.00 0.92 14.36
CA ARG A 173 16.27 2.35 14.69
C ARG A 173 17.76 2.66 14.87
N TRP A 174 18.55 1.72 15.37
CA TRP A 174 19.99 1.93 15.54
C TRP A 174 20.70 2.15 14.19
N PHE A 175 20.33 1.37 13.17
CA PHE A 175 20.86 1.49 11.81
C PHE A 175 20.42 2.80 11.15
N LEU A 176 19.16 3.19 11.35
CA LEU A 176 18.64 4.46 10.84
C LEU A 176 19.32 5.68 11.47
N LYS A 177 19.62 5.63 12.78
CA LYS A 177 20.41 6.67 13.47
C LYS A 177 21.82 6.77 12.88
N LEU A 178 22.48 5.64 12.61
CA LEU A 178 23.80 5.62 11.97
C LEU A 178 23.76 6.24 10.55
N LEU A 179 22.68 6.01 9.80
CA LEU A 179 22.48 6.61 8.48
C LEU A 179 22.05 8.09 8.53
N GLY A 180 21.80 8.66 9.70
CA GLY A 180 21.31 10.04 9.83
C GLY A 180 19.87 10.22 9.39
N LEU A 181 19.03 9.21 9.57
CA LEU A 181 17.62 9.16 9.18
C LEU A 181 16.70 9.18 10.41
N PRO A 182 16.57 10.30 11.16
CA PRO A 182 15.62 10.38 12.26
C PRO A 182 14.17 10.32 11.74
N GLY A 183 13.46 9.22 12.02
CA GLY A 183 12.04 9.08 11.73
C GLY A 183 11.16 9.51 12.90
N SER A 184 10.02 10.14 12.60
CA SER A 184 8.96 10.39 13.58
C SER A 184 7.62 10.32 12.87
N VAL A 185 6.76 9.40 13.31
CA VAL A 185 5.39 9.25 12.80
C VAL A 185 4.62 10.56 12.98
N GLU A 186 4.73 11.18 14.16
CA GLU A 186 4.04 12.44 14.48
C GLU A 186 4.51 13.60 13.61
N ALA A 187 5.83 13.81 13.52
CA ALA A 187 6.38 14.89 12.70
C ALA A 187 6.06 14.67 11.21
N GLY A 188 6.12 13.40 10.76
CA GLY A 188 5.77 13.01 9.40
C GLY A 188 4.33 13.40 9.04
N LEU A 189 3.38 13.05 9.91
CA LEU A 189 1.97 13.38 9.71
C LEU A 189 1.67 14.87 9.83
N HIS A 190 2.33 15.57 10.75
CA HIS A 190 2.19 17.02 10.84
C HIS A 190 2.57 17.68 9.51
N ASN A 191 3.73 17.32 8.94
CA ASN A 191 4.19 17.82 7.65
C ASN A 191 3.24 17.47 6.50
N LEU A 192 2.80 16.21 6.42
CA LEU A 192 1.87 15.76 5.38
C LEU A 192 0.51 16.45 5.46
N ARG A 193 -0.05 16.61 6.67
CA ARG A 193 -1.35 17.29 6.85
C ARG A 193 -1.28 18.73 6.38
N ARG A 194 -0.23 19.46 6.73
CA ARG A 194 -0.01 20.83 6.25
C ARG A 194 0.05 20.89 4.72
N ALA A 195 0.84 20.02 4.09
CA ALA A 195 0.94 19.96 2.63
C ALA A 195 -0.37 19.55 1.95
N ALA A 196 -1.25 18.80 2.64
CA ALA A 196 -2.56 18.40 2.15
C ALA A 196 -3.64 19.49 2.33
N THR A 197 -3.48 20.43 3.26
CA THR A 197 -4.47 21.48 3.56
C THR A 197 -4.10 22.86 3.02
N GLU A 198 -2.82 23.21 3.00
CA GLU A 198 -2.34 24.51 2.50
C GLU A 198 -2.20 24.47 0.97
N PRO A 199 -2.61 25.53 0.23
CA PRO A 199 -2.53 25.54 -1.24
C PRO A 199 -1.10 25.36 -1.76
N ASN A 200 -0.91 24.41 -2.68
CA ASN A 200 0.35 24.19 -3.41
C ASN A 200 0.10 23.30 -4.64
N ASP A 201 1.04 23.30 -5.60
CA ASP A 201 0.90 22.55 -6.85
C ASP A 201 0.84 21.02 -6.68
N PHE A 202 1.29 20.50 -5.53
CA PHE A 202 1.38 19.07 -5.19
C PHE A 202 0.35 18.65 -4.13
N GLN A 203 -0.66 19.48 -3.87
CA GLN A 203 -1.63 19.25 -2.79
C GLN A 203 -2.45 17.97 -3.03
N LEU A 204 -2.82 17.67 -4.28
CA LEU A 204 -3.55 16.43 -4.61
C LEU A 204 -2.74 15.20 -4.20
N GLU A 205 -1.46 15.15 -4.57
CA GLU A 205 -0.56 14.05 -4.19
C GLU A 205 -0.47 13.90 -2.66
N SER A 206 -0.36 15.02 -1.94
CA SER A 206 -0.34 15.05 -0.47
C SER A 206 -1.62 14.45 0.14
N ARG A 207 -2.79 14.79 -0.42
CA ARG A 207 -4.09 14.24 -0.01
C ARG A 207 -4.19 12.76 -0.30
N LEU A 208 -3.69 12.30 -1.45
CA LEU A 208 -3.66 10.87 -1.82
C LEU A 208 -2.76 10.06 -0.87
N ILE A 209 -1.54 10.55 -0.60
CA ILE A 209 -0.60 9.91 0.34
C ILE A 209 -1.24 9.81 1.73
N LEU A 210 -1.81 10.92 2.23
CA LEU A 210 -2.45 10.94 3.55
C LEU A 210 -3.61 9.92 3.64
N ALA A 211 -4.44 9.82 2.61
CA ALA A 211 -5.54 8.85 2.54
C ALA A 211 -5.04 7.40 2.66
N LEU A 212 -3.97 7.06 1.92
CA LEU A 212 -3.38 5.72 1.95
C LEU A 212 -2.76 5.40 3.31
N LEU A 213 -2.15 6.39 3.97
CA LEU A 213 -1.63 6.24 5.34
C LEU A 213 -2.76 6.05 6.35
N GLU A 214 -3.83 6.83 6.27
CA GLU A 214 -4.98 6.70 7.18
C GLU A 214 -5.67 5.34 7.04
N GLU A 215 -5.78 4.83 5.82
CA GLU A 215 -6.33 3.50 5.56
C GLU A 215 -5.42 2.39 6.11
N THR A 216 -4.12 2.44 5.78
CA THR A 216 -3.20 1.32 6.05
C THR A 216 -2.66 1.31 7.48
N TYR A 217 -2.31 2.47 8.02
CA TYR A 217 -1.70 2.57 9.35
C TYR A 217 -2.74 2.81 10.44
N TYR A 218 -3.68 3.74 10.21
CA TYR A 218 -4.71 4.08 11.20
C TYR A 218 -5.97 3.21 11.12
N LYS A 219 -6.03 2.27 10.17
CA LYS A 219 -7.17 1.37 9.98
C LYS A 219 -8.48 2.15 9.82
N LYS A 220 -8.45 3.27 9.09
CA LYS A 220 -9.62 4.14 8.79
C LYS A 220 -10.04 4.05 7.31
N PRO A 221 -10.49 2.88 6.84
CA PRO A 221 -10.76 2.69 5.42
C PRO A 221 -11.93 3.51 4.88
N GLU A 222 -12.96 3.76 5.69
CA GLU A 222 -14.15 4.51 5.24
C GLU A 222 -13.84 5.97 4.92
N ALA A 223 -12.96 6.62 5.71
CA ALA A 223 -12.55 8.01 5.45
C ALA A 223 -11.74 8.13 4.15
N ALA A 224 -10.79 7.21 3.95
CA ALA A 224 -9.99 7.15 2.72
C ALA A 224 -10.88 6.87 1.50
N LEU A 225 -11.84 5.95 1.62
CA LEU A 225 -12.79 5.61 0.57
C LEU A 225 -13.69 6.80 0.21
N ALA A 226 -14.26 7.50 1.20
CA ALA A 226 -15.10 8.68 0.98
C ALA A 226 -14.34 9.80 0.25
N LEU A 227 -13.05 9.98 0.58
CA LEU A 227 -12.17 10.91 -0.12
C LEU A 227 -11.95 10.46 -1.58
N MET A 228 -11.66 9.18 -1.83
CA MET A 228 -11.47 8.66 -3.20
C MET A 228 -12.73 8.82 -4.05
N GLU A 229 -13.91 8.53 -3.49
CA GLU A 229 -15.19 8.73 -4.17
C GLU A 229 -15.45 10.21 -4.51
N THR A 230 -15.14 11.11 -3.57
CA THR A 230 -15.26 12.55 -3.79
C THR A 230 -14.33 13.03 -4.90
N LEU A 231 -13.06 12.62 -4.84
CA LEU A 231 -12.07 12.95 -5.85
C LEU A 231 -12.44 12.37 -7.22
N ARG A 232 -13.02 11.16 -7.27
CA ARG A 232 -13.51 10.56 -8.52
C ARG A 232 -14.62 11.38 -9.16
N ARG A 233 -15.57 11.87 -8.37
CA ARG A 233 -16.66 12.74 -8.88
C ARG A 233 -16.12 14.07 -9.39
N GLN A 234 -15.11 14.63 -8.73
CA GLN A 234 -14.48 15.89 -9.12
C GLN A 234 -13.56 15.77 -10.33
N GLN A 235 -12.91 14.61 -10.51
CA GLN A 235 -11.94 14.34 -11.57
C GLN A 235 -12.24 12.99 -12.25
N PRO A 236 -13.37 12.88 -12.99
CA PRO A 236 -13.77 11.62 -13.62
C PRO A 236 -12.78 11.14 -14.70
N ASP A 237 -11.95 12.04 -15.23
CA ASP A 237 -10.91 11.78 -16.22
C ASP A 237 -9.56 11.38 -15.61
N ASN A 238 -9.47 11.21 -14.29
CA ASN A 238 -8.23 10.86 -13.61
C ASN A 238 -8.13 9.34 -13.38
N LEU A 239 -7.22 8.69 -14.13
CA LEU A 239 -7.02 7.24 -14.05
C LEU A 239 -6.32 6.81 -12.75
N LEU A 240 -5.43 7.64 -12.17
CA LEU A 240 -4.78 7.31 -10.90
C LEU A 240 -5.79 7.26 -9.76
N ILE A 241 -6.64 8.29 -9.64
CA ILE A 241 -7.77 8.28 -8.69
C ILE A 241 -8.65 7.06 -8.96
N SER A 242 -8.81 6.68 -10.23
CA SER A 242 -9.60 5.52 -10.57
C SER A 242 -9.01 4.22 -10.05
N TYR A 243 -7.73 4.03 -10.29
CA TYR A 243 -6.94 2.92 -9.78
C TYR A 243 -6.98 2.83 -8.25
N LEU A 244 -6.77 3.95 -7.55
CA LEU A 244 -6.78 3.99 -6.09
C LEU A 244 -8.17 3.60 -5.54
N LEU A 245 -9.26 4.15 -6.07
CA LEU A 245 -10.61 3.77 -5.65
C LEU A 245 -10.88 2.26 -5.85
N ILE A 246 -10.47 1.68 -6.99
CA ILE A 246 -10.65 0.25 -7.27
C ILE A 246 -9.84 -0.60 -6.28
N SER A 247 -8.59 -0.23 -6.02
CA SER A 247 -7.71 -0.90 -5.06
C SER A 247 -8.32 -0.90 -3.65
N GLN A 248 -8.83 0.26 -3.22
CA GLN A 248 -9.50 0.43 -1.93
C GLN A 248 -10.76 -0.44 -1.82
N LEU A 249 -11.66 -0.36 -2.82
CA LEU A 249 -12.89 -1.16 -2.84
C LEU A 249 -12.59 -2.67 -2.83
N LYS A 250 -11.58 -3.12 -3.59
CA LYS A 250 -11.12 -4.52 -3.57
C LYS A 250 -10.63 -4.93 -2.19
N LYS A 251 -9.79 -4.12 -1.55
CA LYS A 251 -9.24 -4.38 -0.21
C LYS A 251 -10.32 -4.41 0.88
N GLN A 252 -11.42 -3.67 0.69
CA GLN A 252 -12.59 -3.68 1.58
C GLN A 252 -13.65 -4.72 1.19
N HIS A 253 -13.32 -5.67 0.30
CA HIS A 253 -14.21 -6.73 -0.15
C HIS A 253 -15.53 -6.20 -0.78
N ARG A 254 -15.50 -5.01 -1.39
CA ARG A 254 -16.63 -4.39 -2.10
C ARG A 254 -16.56 -4.69 -3.59
N THR A 255 -16.64 -5.98 -3.96
CA THR A 255 -16.33 -6.47 -5.31
C THR A 255 -17.15 -5.81 -6.42
N GLU A 256 -18.47 -5.68 -6.22
CA GLU A 256 -19.36 -5.12 -7.23
C GLU A 256 -19.06 -3.65 -7.50
N ALA A 257 -18.86 -2.86 -6.45
CA ALA A 257 -18.48 -1.46 -6.55
C ALA A 257 -17.11 -1.31 -7.23
N ALA A 258 -16.14 -2.18 -6.91
CA ALA A 258 -14.82 -2.18 -7.54
C ALA A 258 -14.92 -2.46 -9.05
N LEU A 259 -15.75 -3.44 -9.47
CA LEU A 259 -15.99 -3.74 -10.88
C LEU A 259 -16.73 -2.60 -11.60
N ALA A 260 -17.71 -1.96 -10.96
CA ALA A 260 -18.36 -0.78 -11.51
C ALA A 260 -17.36 0.36 -11.72
N ALA A 261 -16.52 0.63 -10.72
CA ALA A 261 -15.47 1.64 -10.77
C ALA A 261 -14.39 1.33 -11.83
N TYR A 262 -14.08 0.05 -12.06
CA TYR A 262 -13.21 -0.42 -13.13
C TYR A 262 -13.84 -0.19 -14.51
N ARG A 263 -15.12 -0.53 -14.70
CA ARG A 263 -15.82 -0.33 -15.98
C ARG A 263 -15.98 1.16 -16.33
N ALA A 264 -16.22 2.00 -15.33
CA ALA A 264 -16.38 3.45 -15.48
C ALA A 264 -15.05 4.23 -15.53
N ARG A 265 -13.90 3.55 -15.42
CA ARG A 265 -12.59 4.22 -15.44
C ARG A 265 -12.36 4.89 -16.80
N PRO A 266 -11.60 6.00 -16.85
CA PRO A 266 -11.17 6.55 -18.12
C PRO A 266 -10.26 5.56 -18.88
N THR A 267 -10.43 5.50 -20.20
CA THR A 267 -9.64 4.66 -21.12
C THR A 267 -9.27 5.45 -22.37
N GLY A 268 -8.42 4.87 -23.22
CA GLY A 268 -8.05 5.44 -24.52
C GLY A 268 -6.54 5.72 -24.67
N PRO A 269 -6.09 6.04 -25.88
CA PRO A 269 -4.66 6.15 -26.22
C PRO A 269 -3.96 7.34 -25.55
N GLY A 270 -4.71 8.30 -24.98
CA GLY A 270 -4.15 9.44 -24.24
C GLY A 270 -3.63 9.08 -22.84
N TYR A 271 -3.98 7.90 -22.30
CA TYR A 271 -3.55 7.46 -20.99
C TYR A 271 -2.33 6.54 -21.07
N LEU A 272 -1.47 6.62 -20.06
CA LEU A 272 -0.42 5.64 -19.80
C LEU A 272 -1.05 4.27 -19.57
N PRO A 273 -0.49 3.20 -20.15
CA PRO A 273 -0.91 1.84 -19.83
C PRO A 273 -0.79 1.58 -18.33
N LEU A 274 -1.82 1.00 -17.74
CA LEU A 274 -1.80 0.54 -16.35
C LEU A 274 -2.27 -0.93 -16.29
N PRO A 275 -1.45 -1.88 -16.80
CA PRO A 275 -1.88 -3.26 -17.03
C PRO A 275 -2.40 -3.96 -15.77
N TYR A 276 -1.87 -3.61 -14.61
CA TYR A 276 -2.26 -4.19 -13.33
C TYR A 276 -3.77 -4.01 -13.00
N LEU A 277 -4.45 -3.02 -13.59
CA LEU A 277 -5.91 -2.90 -13.49
C LEU A 277 -6.64 -4.14 -14.06
N HIS A 278 -6.10 -4.77 -15.10
CA HIS A 278 -6.67 -5.98 -15.68
C HIS A 278 -6.54 -7.16 -14.72
N HIS A 279 -5.40 -7.29 -14.03
CA HIS A 279 -5.20 -8.31 -13.01
C HIS A 279 -6.14 -8.11 -11.81
N MET A 280 -6.31 -6.87 -11.33
CA MET A 280 -7.29 -6.58 -10.27
C MET A 280 -8.72 -6.92 -10.69
N ALA A 281 -9.12 -6.57 -11.93
CA ALA A 281 -10.43 -6.93 -12.45
C ALA A 281 -10.61 -8.45 -12.59
N ALA A 282 -9.56 -9.17 -13.01
CA ALA A 282 -9.58 -10.62 -13.10
C ALA A 282 -9.81 -11.29 -11.75
N ASP A 283 -9.19 -10.78 -10.69
CA ASP A 283 -9.42 -11.20 -9.30
C ASP A 283 -10.90 -11.00 -8.91
N LEU A 284 -11.44 -9.80 -9.14
CA LEU A 284 -12.82 -9.47 -8.79
C LEU A 284 -13.84 -10.35 -9.52
N LEU A 285 -13.61 -10.61 -10.81
CA LEU A 285 -14.42 -11.53 -11.62
C LEU A 285 -14.29 -12.98 -11.14
N LEU A 286 -13.09 -13.39 -10.70
CA LEU A 286 -12.86 -14.71 -10.13
C LEU A 286 -13.64 -14.92 -8.83
N TYR A 287 -13.71 -13.89 -7.98
CA TYR A 287 -14.48 -13.92 -6.74
C TYR A 287 -15.98 -14.13 -7.00
N GLN A 288 -16.50 -13.59 -8.11
CA GLN A 288 -17.88 -13.78 -8.57
C GLN A 288 -18.13 -15.14 -9.26
N GLY A 289 -17.09 -15.96 -9.44
CA GLY A 289 -17.20 -17.20 -10.22
C GLY A 289 -17.33 -16.97 -11.74
N GLN A 290 -17.05 -15.77 -12.24
CA GLN A 290 -17.05 -15.45 -13.67
C GLN A 290 -15.72 -15.89 -14.32
N TYR A 291 -15.47 -17.20 -14.34
CA TYR A 291 -14.17 -17.77 -14.69
C TYR A 291 -13.66 -17.36 -16.08
N VAL A 292 -14.51 -17.42 -17.10
CA VAL A 292 -14.12 -17.05 -18.48
C VAL A 292 -13.79 -15.56 -18.62
N ALA A 293 -14.49 -14.69 -17.89
CA ALA A 293 -14.20 -13.26 -17.89
C ALA A 293 -12.92 -12.95 -17.10
N SER A 294 -12.71 -13.62 -15.97
CA SER A 294 -11.48 -13.55 -15.19
C SER A 294 -10.25 -13.98 -16.00
N GLN A 295 -10.37 -15.09 -16.74
CA GLN A 295 -9.29 -15.59 -17.60
C GLN A 295 -8.88 -14.56 -18.65
N ARG A 296 -9.84 -14.02 -19.41
CA ARG A 296 -9.57 -12.99 -20.43
C ARG A 296 -8.86 -11.76 -19.85
N ALA A 297 -9.29 -11.28 -18.68
CA ALA A 297 -8.67 -10.12 -18.04
C ALA A 297 -7.23 -10.41 -17.59
N ASN A 298 -6.92 -11.59 -17.05
CA ASN A 298 -5.56 -11.95 -16.67
C ASN A 298 -4.64 -12.21 -17.87
N GLU A 299 -5.17 -12.77 -18.96
CA GLU A 299 -4.43 -12.90 -20.21
C GLU A 299 -4.04 -11.54 -20.77
N GLN A 300 -4.96 -10.56 -20.74
CA GLN A 300 -4.66 -9.19 -21.13
C GLN A 300 -3.56 -8.57 -20.25
N PHE A 301 -3.63 -8.75 -18.93
CA PHE A 301 -2.55 -8.32 -18.03
C PHE A 301 -1.19 -8.91 -18.45
N LEU A 302 -1.12 -10.22 -18.68
CA LEU A 302 0.14 -10.90 -19.03
C LEU A 302 0.67 -10.53 -20.42
N GLN A 303 -0.19 -10.09 -21.34
CA GLN A 303 0.19 -9.58 -22.66
C GLN A 303 0.78 -8.17 -22.58
N GLU A 304 0.19 -7.29 -21.76
CA GLU A 304 0.58 -5.88 -21.67
C GLU A 304 1.70 -5.61 -20.65
N TYR A 305 1.82 -6.44 -19.60
CA TYR A 305 2.72 -6.21 -18.48
C TYR A 305 4.10 -6.88 -18.68
N GLN A 306 5.15 -6.06 -18.63
CA GLN A 306 6.55 -6.49 -18.82
C GLN A 306 7.32 -6.73 -17.52
N GLY A 307 6.73 -6.37 -16.37
CA GLY A 307 7.37 -6.52 -15.06
C GLY A 307 7.43 -7.95 -14.54
N PRO A 308 8.29 -8.22 -13.55
CA PRO A 308 8.48 -9.55 -12.99
C PRO A 308 7.44 -9.94 -11.91
N HIS A 309 6.75 -8.95 -11.34
CA HIS A 309 5.80 -9.11 -10.24
C HIS A 309 4.38 -9.51 -10.71
N TYR A 310 3.61 -10.17 -9.85
CA TYR A 310 2.26 -10.68 -10.09
C TYR A 310 2.11 -11.68 -11.25
N ARG A 311 3.19 -12.03 -11.98
CA ARG A 311 3.11 -12.98 -13.09
C ARG A 311 2.76 -14.39 -12.60
N LYS A 312 3.35 -14.82 -11.48
CA LYS A 312 3.07 -16.14 -10.91
C LYS A 312 1.67 -16.17 -10.32
N ASP A 313 1.27 -15.11 -9.62
CA ASP A 313 -0.09 -14.99 -9.14
C ASP A 313 -1.11 -14.99 -10.28
N ALA A 314 -0.91 -14.21 -11.35
CA ALA A 314 -1.80 -14.21 -12.53
C ALA A 314 -1.95 -15.61 -13.15
N TYR A 315 -0.86 -16.36 -13.32
CA TYR A 315 -0.95 -17.75 -13.78
C TYR A 315 -1.65 -18.68 -12.78
N PHE A 316 -1.50 -18.44 -11.48
CA PHE A 316 -2.26 -19.16 -10.46
C PHE A 316 -3.76 -18.85 -10.55
N LYS A 317 -4.16 -17.59 -10.74
CA LYS A 317 -5.57 -17.21 -10.94
C LYS A 317 -6.16 -17.79 -12.23
N LEU A 318 -5.38 -17.82 -13.32
CA LEU A 318 -5.76 -18.48 -14.57
C LEU A 318 -5.96 -19.98 -14.37
N TYR A 319 -5.05 -20.64 -13.64
CA TYR A 319 -5.21 -22.03 -13.23
C TYR A 319 -6.51 -22.24 -12.44
N LEU A 320 -6.79 -21.40 -11.43
CA LEU A 320 -8.02 -21.51 -10.64
C LEU A 320 -9.27 -21.33 -11.50
N ALA A 321 -9.29 -20.32 -12.38
CA ALA A 321 -10.41 -20.07 -13.28
C ALA A 321 -10.67 -21.27 -14.20
N ALA A 322 -9.65 -21.78 -14.89
CA ALA A 322 -9.76 -22.92 -15.78
C ALA A 322 -10.17 -24.20 -15.04
N TRP A 323 -9.53 -24.49 -13.90
CA TRP A 323 -9.79 -25.69 -13.11
C TRP A 323 -11.21 -25.71 -12.53
N LEU A 324 -11.68 -24.59 -11.96
CA LEU A 324 -13.03 -24.49 -11.41
C LEU A 324 -14.12 -24.47 -12.48
N ASN A 325 -13.75 -24.13 -13.72
CA ASN A 325 -14.59 -24.18 -14.92
C ASN A 325 -14.49 -25.51 -15.69
N ALA A 326 -13.83 -26.53 -15.13
CA ALA A 326 -13.64 -27.86 -15.72
C ALA A 326 -12.85 -27.89 -17.06
N ASP A 327 -12.02 -26.88 -17.33
CA ASP A 327 -11.07 -26.87 -18.45
C ASP A 327 -9.70 -27.43 -18.00
N ALA A 328 -9.61 -28.76 -17.98
CA ALA A 328 -8.40 -29.46 -17.54
C ALA A 328 -7.15 -29.17 -18.41
N PRO A 329 -7.26 -29.11 -19.77
CA PRO A 329 -6.13 -28.74 -20.61
C PRO A 329 -5.56 -27.36 -20.29
N ALA A 330 -6.41 -26.33 -20.20
CA ALA A 330 -5.97 -24.97 -19.89
C ALA A 330 -5.40 -24.88 -18.47
N ALA A 331 -6.06 -25.51 -17.48
CA ALA A 331 -5.56 -25.57 -16.11
C ALA A 331 -4.14 -26.17 -16.04
N ALA A 332 -3.91 -27.30 -16.73
CA ALA A 332 -2.58 -27.92 -16.78
C ALA A 332 -1.54 -27.00 -17.43
N GLN A 333 -1.91 -26.27 -18.49
CA GLN A 333 -1.04 -25.29 -19.15
C GLN A 333 -0.67 -24.14 -18.22
N TYR A 334 -1.65 -23.48 -17.60
CA TYR A 334 -1.40 -22.36 -16.69
C TYR A 334 -0.59 -22.79 -15.47
N ARG A 335 -0.86 -23.97 -14.91
CA ARG A 335 -0.06 -24.51 -13.80
C ARG A 335 1.42 -24.63 -14.15
N ARG A 336 1.77 -25.11 -15.37
CA ARG A 336 3.17 -25.16 -15.82
C ARG A 336 3.81 -23.77 -15.90
N ARG A 337 3.02 -22.75 -16.28
CA ARG A 337 3.52 -21.38 -16.44
C ARG A 337 3.88 -20.70 -15.12
N ILE A 338 3.27 -21.10 -14.01
CA ILE A 338 3.64 -20.62 -12.65
C ILE A 338 5.15 -20.84 -12.39
N GLY A 339 5.68 -22.00 -12.78
CA GLY A 339 7.09 -22.35 -12.60
C GLY A 339 8.06 -21.79 -13.65
N SER A 340 7.57 -21.20 -14.74
CA SER A 340 8.41 -20.82 -15.91
C SER A 340 9.10 -19.45 -15.84
N GLY A 341 8.88 -18.66 -14.78
CA GLY A 341 9.50 -17.34 -14.61
C GLY A 341 8.76 -16.46 -13.61
N GLY A 342 9.19 -15.20 -13.46
CA GLY A 342 8.64 -14.21 -12.52
C GLY A 342 9.40 -14.15 -11.19
N SER A 343 9.12 -13.11 -10.41
CA SER A 343 9.72 -12.87 -9.09
C SER A 343 8.96 -13.60 -7.97
N THR A 344 9.58 -13.75 -6.80
CA THR A 344 8.94 -14.20 -5.54
C THR A 344 9.11 -13.18 -4.42
N VAL A 345 9.35 -11.91 -4.78
CA VAL A 345 9.42 -10.81 -3.81
C VAL A 345 8.04 -10.52 -3.20
N LEU A 346 6.97 -10.64 -3.98
CA LEU A 346 5.60 -10.45 -3.51
C LEU A 346 5.04 -11.73 -2.86
N GLU A 347 4.19 -11.56 -1.85
CA GLU A 347 3.61 -12.69 -1.10
C GLU A 347 2.68 -13.52 -1.99
N GLU A 348 1.95 -12.90 -2.92
CA GLU A 348 1.07 -13.56 -3.88
C GLU A 348 1.85 -14.47 -4.83
N ASP A 349 2.96 -13.97 -5.39
CA ASP A 349 3.83 -14.76 -6.24
C ASP A 349 4.53 -15.88 -5.45
N THR A 350 4.92 -15.62 -4.21
CA THR A 350 5.46 -16.64 -3.28
C THR A 350 4.44 -17.75 -3.03
N TYR A 351 3.19 -17.38 -2.78
CA TYR A 351 2.10 -18.35 -2.60
C TYR A 351 1.90 -19.20 -3.85
N ALA A 352 1.85 -18.57 -5.03
CA ALA A 352 1.71 -19.26 -6.30
C ALA A 352 2.88 -20.23 -6.56
N GLN A 353 4.11 -19.81 -6.28
CA GLN A 353 5.30 -20.65 -6.42
C GLN A 353 5.23 -21.87 -5.48
N ARG A 354 4.89 -21.67 -4.20
CA ARG A 354 4.73 -22.78 -3.25
C ARG A 354 3.61 -23.74 -3.64
N PHE A 355 2.49 -23.22 -4.16
CA PHE A 355 1.42 -24.06 -4.70
C PHE A 355 1.95 -24.99 -5.81
N PHE A 356 2.79 -24.46 -6.71
CA PHE A 356 3.41 -25.22 -7.79
C PHE A 356 4.40 -26.27 -7.28
N ASP A 357 5.37 -25.86 -6.44
CA ASP A 357 6.48 -26.70 -5.95
C ASP A 357 5.99 -27.83 -5.03
N ASP A 358 5.14 -27.49 -4.05
CA ASP A 358 4.63 -28.44 -3.07
C ASP A 358 3.55 -29.37 -3.68
N LYS A 359 3.19 -29.19 -4.96
CA LYS A 359 2.10 -29.89 -5.65
C LYS A 359 0.81 -29.90 -4.82
N GLN A 360 0.47 -28.75 -4.22
CA GLN A 360 -0.56 -28.70 -3.19
C GLN A 360 -1.91 -29.16 -3.74
N PRO A 361 -2.55 -30.19 -3.16
CA PRO A 361 -3.89 -30.58 -3.56
C PRO A 361 -4.87 -29.51 -3.10
N LEU A 362 -5.59 -28.90 -4.04
CA LEU A 362 -6.67 -27.97 -3.73
C LEU A 362 -8.01 -28.69 -3.76
N ASN A 363 -8.88 -28.34 -2.82
CA ASN A 363 -10.27 -28.75 -2.83
C ASN A 363 -11.14 -27.68 -3.51
N ALA A 364 -11.94 -28.06 -4.50
CA ALA A 364 -12.72 -27.10 -5.29
C ALA A 364 -13.72 -26.32 -4.44
N ARG A 365 -14.34 -26.98 -3.45
CA ARG A 365 -15.33 -26.34 -2.56
C ARG A 365 -14.65 -25.36 -1.60
N LEU A 366 -13.52 -25.74 -0.99
CA LEU A 366 -12.75 -24.84 -0.12
C LEU A 366 -12.18 -23.65 -0.90
N THR A 367 -11.77 -23.88 -2.15
CA THR A 367 -11.25 -22.83 -3.04
C THR A 367 -12.36 -21.85 -3.42
N ARG A 368 -13.56 -22.33 -3.77
CA ARG A 368 -14.72 -21.45 -4.02
C ARG A 368 -15.08 -20.62 -2.79
N ALA A 369 -15.13 -21.24 -1.61
CA ALA A 369 -15.37 -20.51 -0.36
C ALA A 369 -14.30 -19.44 -0.08
N ARG A 370 -13.01 -19.73 -0.34
CA ARG A 370 -11.94 -18.74 -0.27
C ARG A 370 -12.22 -17.55 -1.19
N LEU A 371 -12.48 -17.81 -2.48
CA LEU A 371 -12.71 -16.75 -3.48
C LEU A 371 -13.92 -15.89 -3.12
N GLN A 372 -14.99 -16.51 -2.62
CA GLN A 372 -16.17 -15.81 -2.13
C GLN A 372 -15.85 -14.91 -0.92
N ILE A 373 -15.06 -15.41 0.04
CA ILE A 373 -14.62 -14.60 1.19
C ILE A 373 -13.77 -13.42 0.74
N ASP A 374 -12.80 -13.65 -0.15
CA ASP A 374 -11.92 -12.61 -0.69
C ASP A 374 -12.73 -11.53 -1.45
N GLY A 375 -13.89 -11.90 -2.01
CA GLY A 375 -14.81 -11.00 -2.70
C GLY A 375 -15.92 -10.36 -1.87
N GLY A 376 -16.05 -10.68 -0.59
CA GLY A 376 -17.11 -10.13 0.28
C GLY A 376 -18.41 -10.93 0.32
N TYR A 377 -18.48 -12.08 -0.36
CA TYR A 377 -19.64 -12.97 -0.43
C TYR A 377 -19.66 -13.95 0.75
N TYR A 378 -19.66 -13.42 1.99
CA TYR A 378 -19.44 -14.23 3.19
C TYR A 378 -20.54 -15.24 3.47
N ARG A 379 -21.80 -14.91 3.15
CA ARG A 379 -22.95 -15.81 3.37
C ARG A 379 -22.91 -16.97 2.39
N GLU A 380 -22.58 -16.68 1.14
CA GLU A 380 -22.39 -17.63 0.05
C GLU A 380 -21.20 -18.55 0.33
N ALA A 381 -20.13 -18.02 0.93
CA ALA A 381 -19.00 -18.82 1.39
C ALA A 381 -19.40 -19.81 2.48
N LEU A 382 -20.22 -19.39 3.46
CA LEU A 382 -20.72 -20.29 4.50
C LEU A 382 -21.60 -21.40 3.91
N ALA A 383 -22.54 -21.06 3.02
CA ALA A 383 -23.35 -22.04 2.31
C ALA A 383 -22.49 -23.03 1.49
N THR A 384 -21.43 -22.54 0.85
CA THR A 384 -20.46 -23.37 0.13
C THR A 384 -19.72 -24.33 1.07
N LEU A 385 -19.31 -23.86 2.26
CA LEU A 385 -18.63 -24.66 3.28
C LEU A 385 -19.55 -25.71 3.91
N ASP A 386 -20.86 -25.46 4.00
CA ASP A 386 -21.83 -26.42 4.54
C ASP A 386 -21.98 -27.68 3.68
N GLY A 387 -21.56 -27.64 2.43
CA GLY A 387 -21.44 -28.83 1.60
C GLY A 387 -20.20 -29.68 1.91
N PHE A 388 -19.17 -29.13 2.56
CA PHE A 388 -17.91 -29.84 2.81
C PHE A 388 -18.09 -30.89 3.92
N ARG A 389 -17.57 -32.10 3.67
CA ARG A 389 -17.64 -33.23 4.59
C ARG A 389 -16.24 -33.83 4.71
N THR A 390 -15.76 -33.95 5.93
CA THR A 390 -14.50 -34.63 6.23
C THR A 390 -14.73 -36.13 6.25
N THR A 391 -13.83 -36.86 5.59
CA THR A 391 -13.70 -38.32 5.64
C THR A 391 -12.33 -38.68 6.22
N ALA A 392 -12.10 -39.98 6.50
CA ALA A 392 -10.79 -40.46 6.93
C ALA A 392 -9.67 -40.14 5.91
N ALA A 393 -10.01 -40.06 4.62
CA ALA A 393 -9.08 -39.74 3.53
C ALA A 393 -8.85 -38.23 3.33
N THR A 394 -9.52 -37.36 4.08
CA THR A 394 -9.40 -35.91 3.90
C THR A 394 -8.00 -35.41 4.31
N PRO A 395 -7.27 -34.73 3.41
CA PRO A 395 -5.94 -34.22 3.72
C PRO A 395 -5.92 -33.31 4.94
N LEU A 396 -4.82 -33.31 5.70
CA LEU A 396 -4.64 -32.42 6.85
C LEU A 396 -4.86 -30.95 6.46
N ARG A 397 -4.33 -30.52 5.30
CA ARG A 397 -4.50 -29.17 4.77
C ARG A 397 -5.97 -28.76 4.71
N ASP A 398 -6.83 -29.61 4.16
CA ASP A 398 -8.26 -29.35 4.01
C ASP A 398 -8.99 -29.34 5.36
N ARG A 399 -8.60 -30.25 6.28
CA ARG A 399 -9.10 -30.28 7.66
C ARG A 399 -8.74 -29.02 8.46
N LEU A 400 -7.66 -28.34 8.09
CA LEU A 400 -7.27 -27.05 8.66
C LEU A 400 -7.96 -25.87 7.96
N GLU A 401 -8.04 -25.93 6.63
CA GLU A 401 -8.60 -24.86 5.82
C GLU A 401 -10.08 -24.64 6.08
N GLU A 402 -10.90 -25.70 6.15
CA GLU A 402 -12.34 -25.57 6.36
C GLU A 402 -12.71 -24.73 7.61
N PRO A 403 -12.29 -25.11 8.83
CA PRO A 403 -12.65 -24.33 10.01
C PRO A 403 -12.04 -22.93 9.95
N TYR A 404 -10.85 -22.76 9.36
CA TYR A 404 -10.26 -21.44 9.18
C TYR A 404 -11.14 -20.54 8.29
N ARG A 405 -11.59 -21.05 7.14
CA ARG A 405 -12.47 -20.30 6.21
C ARG A 405 -13.80 -19.95 6.86
N ARG A 406 -14.40 -20.89 7.59
CA ARG A 406 -15.64 -20.64 8.33
C ARG A 406 -15.45 -19.55 9.40
N ALA A 407 -14.34 -19.59 10.13
CA ALA A 407 -13.98 -18.53 11.07
C ALA A 407 -13.80 -17.17 10.39
N ARG A 408 -13.09 -17.11 9.26
CA ARG A 408 -12.91 -15.87 8.48
C ARG A 408 -14.24 -15.29 8.01
N ALA A 409 -15.11 -16.12 7.42
CA ALA A 409 -16.41 -15.69 6.92
C ALA A 409 -17.30 -15.15 8.05
N LEU A 410 -17.41 -15.87 9.18
CA LEU A 410 -18.18 -15.42 10.34
C LEU A 410 -17.63 -14.12 10.94
N HIS A 411 -16.30 -14.03 11.07
CA HIS A 411 -15.65 -12.83 11.60
C HIS A 411 -15.94 -11.61 10.70
N LEU A 412 -15.76 -11.75 9.39
CA LEU A 412 -16.00 -10.66 8.43
C LEU A 412 -17.48 -10.30 8.27
N LEU A 413 -18.39 -11.22 8.61
CA LEU A 413 -19.83 -10.95 8.71
C LEU A 413 -20.22 -10.21 10.01
N GLY A 414 -19.26 -9.84 10.87
CA GLY A 414 -19.52 -9.17 12.14
C GLY A 414 -20.00 -10.12 13.24
N ARG A 415 -19.69 -11.42 13.14
CA ARG A 415 -20.05 -12.45 14.14
C ARG A 415 -18.81 -13.05 14.82
N PRO A 416 -18.00 -12.24 15.53
CA PRO A 416 -16.73 -12.69 16.11
C PRO A 416 -16.90 -13.84 17.11
N ASP A 417 -17.96 -13.85 17.91
CA ASP A 417 -18.20 -14.92 18.90
C ASP A 417 -18.45 -16.28 18.24
N SER A 418 -19.16 -16.29 17.12
CA SER A 418 -19.34 -17.49 16.31
C SER A 418 -18.03 -17.92 15.62
N ALA A 419 -17.12 -16.99 15.32
CA ALA A 419 -15.84 -17.28 14.66
C ALA A 419 -14.78 -17.87 15.59
N ARG A 420 -14.73 -17.41 16.86
CA ARG A 420 -13.74 -17.84 17.87
C ARG A 420 -13.55 -19.37 17.98
N PRO A 421 -14.61 -20.20 18.13
CA PRO A 421 -14.44 -21.65 18.27
C PRO A 421 -13.81 -22.29 17.03
N PHE A 422 -14.08 -21.77 15.84
CA PHE A 422 -13.48 -22.29 14.60
C PHE A 422 -12.00 -21.92 14.48
N TYR A 423 -11.60 -20.69 14.83
CA TYR A 423 -10.18 -20.34 14.92
C TYR A 423 -9.44 -21.23 15.93
N ALA A 424 -10.02 -21.43 17.13
CA ALA A 424 -9.45 -22.29 18.15
C ALA A 424 -9.31 -23.74 17.66
N ARG A 425 -10.31 -24.26 16.95
CA ARG A 425 -10.26 -25.59 16.31
C ARG A 425 -9.13 -25.68 15.28
N THR A 426 -8.96 -24.68 14.42
CA THR A 426 -7.85 -24.64 13.46
C THR A 426 -6.49 -24.69 14.16
N ILE A 427 -6.32 -23.95 15.25
CA ILE A 427 -5.09 -23.95 16.04
C ILE A 427 -4.83 -25.33 16.64
N ALA A 428 -5.85 -25.93 17.28
CA ALA A 428 -5.75 -27.24 17.93
C ALA A 428 -5.38 -28.35 16.93
N LEU A 429 -5.91 -28.29 15.70
CA LEU A 429 -5.57 -29.22 14.63
C LEU A 429 -4.20 -28.95 13.99
N GLY A 430 -3.70 -27.72 14.09
CA GLY A 430 -2.56 -27.21 13.32
C GLY A 430 -1.22 -27.83 13.67
N GLY A 431 -0.95 -28.11 14.94
CA GLY A 431 0.34 -28.62 15.41
C GLY A 431 1.51 -27.84 14.80
N THR A 432 2.41 -28.55 14.11
CA THR A 432 3.56 -27.99 13.38
C THR A 432 3.36 -27.95 11.86
N ALA A 433 2.12 -28.10 11.37
CA ALA A 433 1.84 -28.13 9.94
C ALA A 433 2.31 -26.83 9.24
N PRO A 434 2.95 -26.92 8.06
CA PRO A 434 3.61 -25.79 7.41
C PRO A 434 2.65 -24.89 6.61
N TYR A 435 1.42 -24.73 7.11
CA TYR A 435 0.33 -23.99 6.49
C TYR A 435 -0.05 -22.79 7.35
N TYR A 436 -0.38 -21.67 6.70
CA TYR A 436 -0.70 -20.43 7.40
C TYR A 436 -1.99 -20.44 8.24
N PHE A 437 -2.85 -21.47 8.13
CA PHE A 437 -4.18 -21.47 8.75
C PHE A 437 -4.11 -21.31 10.28
N ALA A 438 -3.27 -22.08 10.96
CA ALA A 438 -3.11 -22.00 12.41
C ALA A 438 -2.46 -20.68 12.89
N PRO A 439 -1.32 -20.22 12.34
CA PRO A 439 -0.74 -18.95 12.75
C PRO A 439 -1.65 -17.75 12.46
N GLN A 440 -2.39 -17.76 11.34
CA GLN A 440 -3.39 -16.72 11.08
C GLN A 440 -4.57 -16.79 12.06
N SER A 441 -5.07 -17.98 12.39
CA SER A 441 -6.10 -18.13 13.44
C SER A 441 -5.64 -17.58 14.78
N ALA A 442 -4.40 -17.86 15.19
CA ALA A 442 -3.82 -17.31 16.41
C ALA A 442 -3.74 -15.78 16.34
N LEU A 443 -3.23 -15.23 15.24
CA LEU A 443 -3.18 -13.77 15.03
C LEU A 443 -4.57 -13.12 15.15
N GLN A 444 -5.60 -13.72 14.54
CA GLN A 444 -6.97 -13.19 14.61
C GLN A 444 -7.57 -13.29 16.01
N LEU A 445 -7.35 -14.39 16.74
CA LEU A 445 -7.79 -14.51 18.13
C LEU A 445 -7.07 -13.48 19.04
N GLY A 446 -5.80 -13.18 18.76
CA GLY A 446 -5.06 -12.11 19.43
C GLY A 446 -5.72 -10.74 19.27
N TYR A 447 -6.05 -10.36 18.03
CA TYR A 447 -6.78 -9.11 17.78
C TYR A 447 -8.18 -9.08 18.40
N LEU A 448 -8.91 -10.20 18.35
CA LEU A 448 -10.23 -10.31 18.97
C LEU A 448 -10.18 -10.26 20.51
N ALA A 449 -9.10 -10.72 21.13
CA ALA A 449 -8.86 -10.59 22.57
C ALA A 449 -8.46 -9.16 22.93
N GLN A 450 -7.60 -8.52 22.14
CA GLN A 450 -7.21 -7.11 22.31
C GLN A 450 -8.44 -6.18 22.24
N ALA A 451 -9.28 -6.35 21.21
CA ALA A 451 -10.52 -5.57 21.05
C ALA A 451 -11.53 -5.81 22.19
N ALA A 452 -11.50 -6.99 22.81
CA ALA A 452 -12.34 -7.33 23.96
C ALA A 452 -11.75 -6.88 25.32
N GLY A 453 -10.65 -6.11 25.33
CA GLY A 453 -10.02 -5.64 26.57
C GLY A 453 -9.31 -6.75 27.36
N GLN A 454 -8.86 -7.82 26.69
CA GLN A 454 -8.21 -8.99 27.31
C GLN A 454 -6.72 -9.07 26.93
N PRO A 455 -5.85 -8.17 27.46
CA PRO A 455 -4.46 -8.03 27.01
C PRO A 455 -3.61 -9.27 27.27
N ALA A 456 -3.82 -9.97 28.39
CA ALA A 456 -3.07 -11.21 28.69
C ALA A 456 -3.33 -12.30 27.65
N LEU A 457 -4.60 -12.52 27.30
CA LEU A 457 -4.99 -13.49 26.28
C LEU A 457 -4.53 -13.07 24.88
N ALA A 458 -4.59 -11.77 24.57
CA ALA A 458 -4.08 -11.24 23.31
C ALA A 458 -2.57 -11.53 23.14
N ARG A 459 -1.76 -11.26 24.18
CA ARG A 459 -0.32 -11.56 24.16
C ARG A 459 -0.04 -13.05 23.98
N GLN A 460 -0.82 -13.93 24.61
CA GLN A 460 -0.69 -15.38 24.44
C GLN A 460 -0.87 -15.78 22.97
N TYR A 461 -1.95 -15.33 22.33
CA TYR A 461 -2.22 -15.66 20.94
C TYR A 461 -1.22 -15.04 19.95
N PHE A 462 -0.76 -13.80 20.16
CA PHE A 462 0.27 -13.22 19.30
C PHE A 462 1.60 -13.97 19.41
N ARG A 463 2.01 -14.39 20.62
CA ARG A 463 3.18 -15.26 20.80
C ARG A 463 3.00 -16.62 20.14
N GLN A 464 1.80 -17.18 20.19
CA GLN A 464 1.48 -18.42 19.50
C GLN A 464 1.57 -18.25 17.98
N ALA A 465 1.11 -17.13 17.41
CA ALA A 465 1.29 -16.87 15.98
C ALA A 465 2.79 -16.86 15.58
N LEU A 466 3.66 -16.31 16.44
CA LEU A 466 5.12 -16.28 16.24
C LEU A 466 5.81 -17.64 16.37
N SER A 467 5.21 -18.60 17.07
CA SER A 467 5.84 -19.90 17.32
C SER A 467 5.82 -20.85 16.12
N TYR A 468 5.03 -20.55 15.07
CA TYR A 468 4.96 -21.40 13.87
C TYR A 468 6.17 -21.12 12.95
N PRO A 469 7.09 -22.09 12.76
CA PRO A 469 8.39 -21.79 12.14
C PRO A 469 8.33 -21.54 10.63
N ARG A 470 7.37 -22.16 9.92
CA ARG A 470 7.30 -22.12 8.44
C ARG A 470 5.86 -22.10 7.95
N HIS A 471 5.51 -21.09 7.17
CA HIS A 471 4.25 -21.00 6.42
C HIS A 471 4.34 -19.89 5.35
N GLU A 472 3.34 -19.80 4.47
CA GLU A 472 3.33 -18.94 3.28
C GLU A 472 3.44 -17.45 3.61
N TYR A 473 2.84 -17.03 4.73
CA TYR A 473 2.77 -15.62 5.15
C TYR A 473 3.62 -15.32 6.40
N LYS A 474 4.76 -16.00 6.58
CA LYS A 474 5.58 -15.89 7.81
C LYS A 474 5.97 -14.46 8.13
N ASN A 475 6.55 -13.75 7.17
CA ASN A 475 7.06 -12.39 7.38
C ASN A 475 5.96 -11.41 7.79
N SER A 476 4.83 -11.39 7.05
CA SER A 476 3.69 -10.54 7.35
C SER A 476 3.01 -10.90 8.68
N THR A 477 2.84 -12.19 8.97
CA THR A 477 2.24 -12.64 10.25
C THR A 477 3.10 -12.26 11.43
N ASP A 478 4.41 -12.48 11.35
CA ASP A 478 5.36 -12.08 12.38
C ASP A 478 5.36 -10.59 12.62
N THR A 479 5.41 -9.81 11.55
CA THR A 479 5.43 -8.35 11.62
C THR A 479 4.18 -7.85 12.33
N LYS A 480 3.01 -8.35 11.95
CA LYS A 480 1.72 -7.99 12.57
C LYS A 480 1.66 -8.40 14.05
N ALA A 481 2.09 -9.61 14.39
CA ALA A 481 2.10 -10.08 15.77
C ALA A 481 3.07 -9.29 16.66
N LYS A 482 4.28 -8.98 16.16
CA LYS A 482 5.27 -8.16 16.88
C LYS A 482 4.78 -6.73 17.11
N LEU A 483 4.18 -6.11 16.08
CA LEU A 483 3.58 -4.78 16.22
C LEU A 483 2.46 -4.78 17.26
N ALA A 484 1.56 -5.76 17.19
CA ALA A 484 0.44 -5.85 18.13
C ALA A 484 0.90 -6.15 19.58
N LEU A 485 1.96 -6.95 19.77
CA LEU A 485 2.57 -7.17 21.08
C LEU A 485 3.12 -5.86 21.66
N LYS A 486 3.77 -5.04 20.83
CA LYS A 486 4.31 -3.75 21.24
C LYS A 486 3.23 -2.74 21.63
N GLU A 487 2.08 -2.76 20.95
CA GLU A 487 0.90 -1.94 21.34
C GLU A 487 0.32 -2.33 22.71
N LEU A 488 0.64 -3.52 23.21
CA LEU A 488 0.19 -4.04 24.50
C LEU A 488 1.23 -3.89 25.61
N GLU A 489 2.41 -3.35 25.32
CA GLU A 489 3.44 -2.97 26.31
C GLU A 489 3.15 -1.56 26.81
#